data_AF-A0A6I2UF94-F1
#
_entry.id   AF-A0A6I2UF94-F1
#
_cell.length_a   1.000
_cell.length_b   1.000
_cell.length_c   1.000
_cell.angle_alpha   90.00
_cell.angle_beta   90.00
_cell.angle_gamma   90.00
#
_symmetry.space_group_name_H-M   'P 1'
#
loop_
_entity.id
_entity.type
_entity.pdbx_description
1 polymer ?
#
loop_
_entity_poly.entity_id
_entity_poly.type
_entity_poly.pdbx_seq_one_letter_code
_entity_poly.pdbx_strand_id
1 'polypeptide(L)'
;MDKAWIKYGIVIVILCAVGWFLWHREPATVMPQEQTTDVNTVQNRLEVNKQNAKEIVTQVKEIHTYTKEPVATYIETSPEPEKAVEKKLEKKDVTLPPEALKDTDKTVVTTDGTKVDVYKINTYRNWEFGVGLGRHGNESYVPISLQRNYDRVHSITVEAHVNEQGIRGGEVQWKVHF
;
A
#
# COMPACT_ATOMS: atom_id res chain seq x y z
N MET A 1 -41.70 -5.25 -18.64
CA MET A 1 -40.41 -5.95 -18.75
C MET A 1 -39.46 -5.35 -17.72
N ASP A 2 -39.24 -6.07 -16.63
CA ASP A 2 -38.42 -5.57 -15.52
C ASP A 2 -36.95 -5.47 -15.93
N LYS A 3 -36.39 -4.27 -15.78
CA LYS A 3 -34.96 -3.95 -16.05
C LYS A 3 -34.01 -4.58 -15.01
N ALA A 4 -34.43 -5.66 -14.35
CA ALA A 4 -33.67 -6.35 -13.32
C ALA A 4 -32.33 -6.89 -13.86
N TRP A 5 -32.32 -7.35 -15.12
CA TRP A 5 -31.11 -7.83 -15.80
C TRP A 5 -30.02 -6.75 -15.94
N ILE A 6 -30.38 -5.47 -16.07
CA ILE A 6 -29.41 -4.35 -16.12
C ILE A 6 -28.74 -4.16 -14.76
N LYS A 7 -29.48 -4.33 -13.66
CA LYS A 7 -28.95 -4.23 -12.28
C LYS A 7 -27.95 -5.35 -11.98
N TYR A 8 -28.28 -6.58 -12.38
CA TYR A 8 -27.36 -7.73 -12.21
C TYR A 8 -26.11 -7.60 -13.11
N GLY A 9 -26.26 -7.07 -14.33
CA GLY A 9 -25.14 -6.80 -15.22
C GLY A 9 -24.12 -5.81 -14.64
N ILE A 10 -24.59 -4.72 -14.02
CA ILE A 10 -23.71 -3.72 -13.38
C ILE A 10 -22.95 -4.32 -12.20
N VAL A 11 -23.61 -5.12 -11.36
CA VAL A 11 -22.95 -5.79 -10.22
C VAL A 11 -21.86 -6.75 -10.70
N ILE A 12 -22.10 -7.51 -11.78
CA ILE A 12 -21.10 -8.43 -12.35
C ILE A 12 -19.90 -7.66 -12.90
N VAL A 13 -20.11 -6.54 -13.60
CA VAL A 13 -19.01 -5.71 -14.12
C VAL A 13 -18.17 -5.12 -12.98
N ILE A 14 -18.80 -4.65 -11.89
CA ILE A 14 -18.09 -4.16 -10.70
C ILE A 14 -17.30 -5.29 -10.05
N LEU A 15 -17.87 -6.49 -9.90
CA LEU A 15 -17.16 -7.64 -9.33
C LEU A 15 -15.99 -8.10 -10.21
N CYS A 16 -16.13 -8.06 -11.55
CA CYS A 16 -15.05 -8.35 -12.47
C CYS A 16 -13.95 -7.28 -12.43
N ALA A 17 -14.30 -5.99 -12.32
CA ALA A 17 -13.33 -4.91 -12.19
C ALA A 17 -12.58 -4.98 -10.85
N VAL A 18 -13.29 -5.27 -9.75
CA VAL A 18 -12.70 -5.51 -8.43
C VAL A 18 -11.82 -6.75 -8.46
N GLY A 19 -12.27 -7.86 -9.06
CA GLY A 19 -11.48 -9.08 -9.21
C GLY A 19 -10.22 -8.84 -10.06
N TRP A 20 -10.33 -8.08 -11.15
CA TRP A 20 -9.20 -7.69 -12.01
C TRP A 20 -8.20 -6.79 -11.26
N PHE A 21 -8.70 -5.81 -10.50
CA PHE A 21 -7.90 -4.92 -9.66
C PHE A 21 -7.19 -5.68 -8.53
N LEU A 22 -7.88 -6.62 -7.88
CA LEU A 22 -7.30 -7.49 -6.84
C LEU A 22 -6.29 -8.49 -7.42
N TRP A 23 -6.44 -8.89 -8.68
CA TRP A 23 -5.48 -9.74 -9.40
C TRP A 23 -4.24 -8.97 -9.85
N HIS A 24 -4.36 -7.69 -10.20
CA HIS A 24 -3.25 -6.81 -10.59
C HIS A 24 -2.56 -6.21 -9.35
N ARG A 25 -2.14 -7.06 -8.41
CA ARG A 25 -1.20 -6.61 -7.37
C ARG A 25 0.14 -6.32 -8.02
N GLU A 26 0.62 -5.09 -7.87
CA GLU A 26 1.94 -4.68 -8.35
C GLU A 26 3.01 -5.64 -7.79
N PRO A 27 3.89 -6.18 -8.64
CA PRO A 27 4.99 -7.01 -8.18
C PRO A 27 5.92 -6.20 -7.28
N ALA A 28 6.62 -6.89 -6.39
CA ALA A 28 7.64 -6.29 -5.55
C ALA A 28 8.70 -5.62 -6.44
N THR A 29 8.74 -4.29 -6.44
CA THR A 29 9.71 -3.55 -7.24
C THR A 29 11.08 -3.60 -6.57
N VAL A 30 12.00 -4.38 -7.13
CA VAL A 30 13.40 -4.36 -6.71
C VAL A 30 14.07 -3.13 -7.32
N MET A 31 14.63 -2.28 -6.47
CA MET A 31 15.35 -1.09 -6.89
C MET A 31 16.84 -1.21 -6.61
N PRO A 32 17.71 -1.00 -7.62
CA PRO A 32 19.13 -0.83 -7.39
C PRO A 32 19.39 0.38 -6.49
N GLN A 33 20.37 0.25 -5.59
CA GLN A 33 20.69 1.24 -4.56
C GLN A 33 20.88 2.66 -5.12
N GLU A 34 21.55 2.81 -6.27
CA GLU A 34 21.84 4.11 -6.88
C GLU A 34 20.59 4.90 -7.28
N GLN A 35 19.52 4.20 -7.69
CA GLN A 35 18.30 4.82 -8.19
C GLN A 35 17.35 5.27 -7.10
N THR A 36 17.71 5.03 -5.83
CA THR A 36 16.85 5.26 -4.66
C THR A 36 17.29 6.49 -3.85
N THR A 37 18.20 7.30 -4.39
CA THR A 37 18.75 8.50 -3.74
C THR A 37 18.00 9.78 -4.13
N ASP A 38 17.36 9.79 -5.30
CA ASP A 38 16.59 10.93 -5.82
C ASP A 38 15.09 10.71 -5.62
N VAL A 39 14.44 11.66 -4.93
CA VAL A 39 13.00 11.67 -4.68
C VAL A 39 12.20 11.66 -5.98
N ASN A 40 12.62 12.40 -7.02
CA ASN A 40 11.87 12.46 -8.28
C ASN A 40 11.97 11.13 -9.05
N THR A 41 13.14 10.49 -9.04
CA THR A 41 13.33 9.17 -9.66
C THR A 41 12.49 8.10 -8.94
N VAL A 42 12.51 8.11 -7.61
CA VAL A 42 11.67 7.21 -6.79
C VAL A 42 10.18 7.48 -7.02
N GLN A 43 9.76 8.75 -7.06
CA GLN A 43 8.39 9.14 -7.32
C GLN A 43 7.87 8.59 -8.66
N ASN A 44 8.64 8.81 -9.74
CA ASN A 44 8.24 8.42 -11.08
C ASN A 44 8.31 6.90 -11.31
N ARG A 45 9.34 6.23 -10.77
CA ARG A 45 9.53 4.78 -10.97
C ARG A 45 8.58 3.93 -10.14
N LEU A 46 8.20 4.40 -8.95
CA LEU A 46 7.29 3.69 -8.06
C LEU A 46 5.85 4.21 -8.14
N GLU A 47 5.58 5.22 -8.97
CA GLU A 47 4.28 5.87 -9.13
C GLU A 47 3.66 6.33 -7.79
N VAL A 48 4.52 6.76 -6.86
CA VAL A 48 4.11 7.23 -5.53
C VAL A 48 3.99 8.75 -5.48
N ASN A 49 3.31 9.29 -4.47
CA ASN A 49 3.32 10.73 -4.25
C ASN A 49 4.68 11.22 -3.73
N LYS A 50 4.94 12.54 -3.83
CA LYS A 50 6.21 13.15 -3.43
C LYS A 50 6.58 12.92 -1.95
N GLN A 51 5.58 12.89 -1.05
CA GLN A 51 5.82 12.67 0.37
C GLN A 51 6.30 11.23 0.62
N ASN A 52 5.63 10.25 0.02
CA ASN A 52 5.99 8.84 0.09
C ASN A 52 7.36 8.60 -0.56
N ALA A 53 7.63 9.21 -1.71
CA ALA A 53 8.96 9.17 -2.33
C ALA A 53 10.05 9.68 -1.39
N LYS A 54 9.80 10.79 -0.68
CA LYS A 54 10.75 11.34 0.30
C LYS A 54 10.95 10.39 1.48
N GLU A 55 9.88 9.80 2.01
CA GLU A 55 9.97 8.81 3.09
C GLU A 55 10.74 7.54 2.66
N ILE A 56 10.54 7.06 1.43
CA ILE A 56 11.29 5.93 0.85
C ILE A 56 12.78 6.28 0.76
N VAL A 57 13.13 7.45 0.20
CA VAL A 57 14.52 7.90 0.09
C VAL A 57 15.17 8.02 1.47
N THR A 58 14.46 8.55 2.48
CA THR A 58 14.97 8.62 3.86
C THR A 58 15.22 7.23 4.43
N GLN A 59 14.26 6.32 4.32
CA GLN A 59 14.41 4.96 4.83
C GLN A 59 15.55 4.22 4.13
N VAL A 60 15.76 4.46 2.84
CA VAL A 60 16.88 3.87 2.10
C VAL A 60 18.23 4.48 2.51
N LYS A 61 18.27 5.77 2.85
CA LYS A 61 19.45 6.38 3.47
C LYS A 61 19.75 5.79 4.85
N GLU A 62 18.73 5.52 5.66
CA GLU A 62 18.91 4.88 6.98
C GLU A 62 19.39 3.43 6.85
N ILE A 63 18.94 2.71 5.82
CA ILE A 63 19.49 1.40 5.44
C ILE A 63 20.98 1.55 5.09
N HIS A 64 21.34 2.58 4.32
CA HIS A 64 22.73 2.84 3.94
C HIS A 64 23.63 3.20 5.12
N THR A 65 23.12 3.92 6.11
CA THR A 65 23.87 4.24 7.35
C THR A 65 23.80 3.11 8.40
N TYR A 66 23.33 1.92 8.03
CA TYR A 66 23.10 0.77 8.93
C TYR A 66 22.27 1.12 10.18
N THR A 67 21.47 2.18 10.10
CA THR A 67 20.64 2.66 11.20
C THR A 67 19.29 1.96 11.22
N LYS A 68 18.84 1.44 10.07
CA LYS A 68 17.65 0.62 9.95
C LYS A 68 18.02 -0.85 9.84
N GLU A 69 17.50 -1.67 10.75
CA GLU A 69 17.72 -3.12 10.72
C GLU A 69 16.90 -3.79 9.60
N PRO A 70 17.48 -4.80 8.91
CA PRO A 70 16.74 -5.58 7.92
C PRO A 70 15.66 -6.42 8.59
N VAL A 71 14.55 -6.64 7.88
CA VAL A 71 13.49 -7.52 8.38
C VAL A 71 13.88 -8.99 8.24
N ALA A 72 14.81 -9.29 7.34
CA ALA A 72 15.40 -10.61 7.16
C ALA A 72 16.80 -10.47 6.56
N THR A 73 17.73 -11.28 7.05
CA THR A 73 19.08 -11.43 6.52
C THR A 73 19.32 -12.90 6.23
N TYR A 74 19.76 -13.24 5.02
CA TYR A 74 20.12 -14.60 4.66
C TYR A 74 21.25 -14.65 3.65
N ILE A 75 21.78 -15.85 3.40
CA ILE A 75 22.86 -16.05 2.44
C ILE A 75 22.29 -16.60 1.12
N GLU A 76 22.61 -15.93 0.02
CA GLU A 76 22.28 -16.36 -1.34
C GLU A 76 23.58 -16.67 -2.09
N THR A 77 23.78 -17.93 -2.45
CA THR A 77 24.98 -18.39 -3.17
C THR A 77 24.81 -18.33 -4.69
N SER A 78 23.72 -17.72 -5.18
CA SER A 78 23.48 -17.52 -6.61
C SER A 78 24.58 -16.62 -7.24
N PRO A 79 25.00 -16.88 -8.49
CA PRO A 79 25.91 -16.00 -9.23
C PRO A 79 25.36 -14.57 -9.39
N GLU A 80 24.02 -14.44 -9.44
CA GLU A 80 23.31 -13.17 -9.39
C GLU A 80 22.33 -13.21 -8.20
N PRO A 81 22.75 -12.78 -7.00
CA PRO A 81 21.91 -12.87 -5.81
C PRO A 81 20.65 -12.00 -5.94
N GLU A 82 20.77 -10.78 -6.46
CA GLU A 82 19.63 -9.86 -6.64
C GLU A 82 18.49 -10.47 -7.47
N LYS A 83 18.79 -11.01 -8.66
CA LYS A 83 17.77 -11.62 -9.54
C LYS A 83 17.21 -12.91 -8.96
N ALA A 84 18.02 -13.68 -8.23
CA ALA A 84 17.54 -14.87 -7.55
C ALA A 84 16.52 -14.52 -6.47
N VAL A 85 16.81 -13.49 -5.67
CA VAL A 85 15.91 -12.99 -4.62
C VAL A 85 14.62 -12.45 -5.23
N GLU A 86 14.71 -11.65 -6.29
CA GLU A 86 13.55 -11.12 -7.01
C GLU A 86 12.62 -12.26 -7.44
N LYS A 87 13.16 -13.27 -8.12
CA LYS A 87 12.39 -14.43 -8.58
C LYS A 87 11.80 -15.26 -7.43
N LYS A 88 12.51 -15.38 -6.31
CA LYS A 88 12.01 -16.08 -5.12
C LYS A 88 10.88 -15.29 -4.45
N LEU A 89 10.98 -13.96 -4.38
CA LEU A 89 9.93 -13.09 -3.85
C LEU A 89 8.68 -13.13 -4.73
N GLU A 90 8.84 -13.07 -6.05
CA GLU A 90 7.72 -13.19 -7.01
C GLU A 90 6.98 -14.53 -6.86
N LYS A 91 7.72 -15.62 -6.65
CA LYS A 91 7.14 -16.97 -6.50
C LYS A 91 6.66 -17.28 -5.08
N LYS A 92 6.83 -16.36 -4.14
CA LYS A 92 6.65 -16.61 -2.70
C LYS A 92 7.33 -17.91 -2.26
N ASP A 93 8.59 -18.07 -2.66
CA ASP A 93 9.38 -19.28 -2.42
C ASP A 93 9.58 -19.51 -0.91
N VAL A 94 9.22 -20.70 -0.44
CA VAL A 94 9.30 -21.10 0.97
C VAL A 94 10.73 -21.19 1.51
N THR A 95 11.74 -21.15 0.64
CA THR A 95 13.15 -21.06 1.04
C THR A 95 13.53 -19.68 1.57
N LEU A 96 12.71 -18.66 1.34
CA LEU A 96 12.91 -17.34 1.94
C LEU A 96 12.47 -17.31 3.40
N PRO A 97 13.13 -16.50 4.25
CA PRO A 97 12.64 -16.22 5.59
C PRO A 97 11.17 -15.76 5.56
N PRO A 98 10.30 -16.22 6.48
CA PRO A 98 8.89 -15.84 6.50
C PRO A 98 8.68 -14.31 6.55
N GLU A 99 9.57 -13.60 7.23
CA GLU A 99 9.58 -12.15 7.34
C GLU A 99 9.80 -11.48 5.98
N ALA A 100 10.61 -12.08 5.10
CA ALA A 100 10.82 -11.64 3.72
C ALA A 100 9.59 -11.91 2.83
N LEU A 101 8.72 -12.86 3.18
CA LEU A 101 7.51 -13.22 2.44
C LEU A 101 6.25 -12.42 2.81
N LYS A 102 6.23 -11.73 3.96
CA LYS A 102 5.10 -10.85 4.36
C LYS A 102 4.72 -9.84 3.25
N ASP A 103 3.44 -9.55 3.06
CA ASP A 103 3.06 -8.55 2.06
C ASP A 103 3.51 -7.14 2.53
N THR A 104 4.11 -6.35 1.64
CA THR A 104 4.46 -4.93 1.83
C THR A 104 4.30 -4.20 0.49
N ASP A 105 4.22 -2.87 0.50
CA ASP A 105 4.09 -2.10 -0.75
C ASP A 105 5.35 -2.19 -1.62
N LYS A 106 6.53 -2.03 -1.00
CA LYS A 106 7.82 -2.07 -1.68
C LYS A 106 8.81 -2.89 -0.85
N THR A 107 9.58 -3.73 -1.53
CA THR A 107 10.64 -4.54 -0.94
C THR A 107 11.95 -4.07 -1.52
N VAL A 108 12.85 -3.59 -0.66
CA VAL A 108 14.21 -3.21 -1.05
C VAL A 108 15.13 -4.35 -0.64
N VAL A 109 15.95 -4.79 -1.57
CA VAL A 109 16.95 -5.84 -1.35
C VAL A 109 18.31 -5.20 -1.52
N THR A 110 19.21 -5.42 -0.57
CA THR A 110 20.61 -5.04 -0.69
C THR A 110 21.47 -6.28 -0.58
N THR A 111 22.50 -6.37 -1.41
CA THR A 111 23.42 -7.50 -1.41
C THR A 111 24.84 -7.06 -1.10
N ASP A 112 25.51 -7.75 -0.18
CA ASP A 112 26.93 -7.61 0.11
C ASP A 112 27.60 -8.98 -0.07
N GLY A 113 28.15 -9.21 -1.27
CA GLY A 113 28.66 -10.52 -1.68
C GLY A 113 27.57 -11.59 -1.72
N THR A 114 27.62 -12.55 -0.79
CA THR A 114 26.60 -13.60 -0.64
C THR A 114 25.53 -13.25 0.40
N LYS A 115 25.72 -12.16 1.16
CA LYS A 115 24.76 -11.72 2.16
C LYS A 115 23.65 -10.92 1.49
N VAL A 116 22.41 -11.31 1.74
CA VAL A 116 21.21 -10.60 1.29
C VAL A 116 20.49 -10.06 2.51
N ASP A 117 20.30 -8.74 2.52
CA ASP A 117 19.46 -8.04 3.49
C ASP A 117 18.17 -7.59 2.81
N VAL A 118 17.03 -7.96 3.39
CA VAL A 118 15.69 -7.63 2.88
C VAL A 118 15.07 -6.58 3.78
N TYR A 119 14.58 -5.51 3.17
CA TYR A 119 13.91 -4.40 3.83
C TYR A 119 12.51 -4.23 3.27
N LYS A 120 11.56 -4.03 4.18
CA LYS A 120 10.17 -3.75 3.80
C LYS A 120 9.88 -2.27 4.03
N ILE A 121 9.41 -1.64 2.96
CA ILE A 121 9.03 -0.24 2.95
C ILE A 121 7.54 -0.20 2.65
N ASN A 122 6.80 0.35 3.60
CA ASN A 122 5.39 0.63 3.43
C ASN A 122 5.23 2.04 2.88
N THR A 123 4.52 2.16 1.76
CA THR A 123 4.29 3.43 1.07
C THR A 123 2.80 3.77 1.06
N TYR A 124 1.95 2.99 1.71
CA TYR A 124 0.50 3.21 1.83
C TYR A 124 0.18 4.30 2.88
N ARG A 125 0.77 5.48 2.67
CA ARG A 125 0.55 6.68 3.48
C ARG A 125 -0.14 7.77 2.67
N ASN A 126 -1.39 7.54 2.30
CA ASN A 126 -2.21 8.45 1.52
C ASN A 126 -3.27 9.14 2.38
N TRP A 127 -3.87 10.19 1.80
CA TRP A 127 -5.09 10.81 2.30
C TRP A 127 -6.23 10.44 1.36
N GLU A 128 -7.37 10.12 1.93
CA GLU A 128 -8.59 9.83 1.20
C GLU A 128 -9.67 10.83 1.62
N PHE A 129 -10.38 11.36 0.63
CA PHE A 129 -11.54 12.21 0.85
C PHE A 129 -12.77 11.44 0.41
N GLY A 130 -13.78 11.41 1.28
CA GLY A 130 -15.03 10.71 1.06
C GLY A 130 -16.22 11.65 1.23
N VAL A 131 -17.24 11.43 0.40
CA VAL A 131 -18.55 12.05 0.55
C VAL A 131 -19.60 10.98 0.30
N GLY A 132 -20.68 10.99 1.07
CA GLY A 132 -21.73 9.99 0.97
C GLY A 132 -23.12 10.54 1.19
N LEU A 133 -24.08 9.63 1.29
CA LEU A 133 -25.45 9.90 1.69
C LEU A 133 -25.80 8.96 2.84
N GLY A 134 -26.17 9.54 3.98
CA GLY A 134 -26.59 8.83 5.18
C GLY A 134 -28.03 9.15 5.54
N ARG A 135 -28.68 8.22 6.24
CA ARG A 135 -30.01 8.43 6.81
C ARG A 135 -30.05 7.85 8.22
N HIS A 136 -30.42 8.67 9.19
CA HIS A 136 -30.64 8.25 10.57
C HIS A 136 -32.10 8.52 10.95
N GLY A 137 -32.89 7.45 11.11
CA GLY A 137 -34.34 7.57 11.28
C GLY A 137 -35.01 8.24 10.08
N ASN A 138 -35.65 9.40 10.29
CA ASN A 138 -36.28 10.20 9.25
C ASN A 138 -35.42 11.35 8.74
N GLU A 139 -34.19 11.49 9.23
CA GLU A 139 -33.29 12.58 8.83
C GLU A 139 -32.21 12.08 7.87
N SER A 140 -32.09 12.77 6.74
CA SER A 140 -31.01 12.56 5.78
C SER A 140 -29.84 13.48 6.09
N TYR A 141 -28.63 12.99 5.89
CA TYR A 141 -27.40 13.76 6.04
C TYR A 141 -26.36 13.37 4.99
N VAL A 142 -25.41 14.25 4.77
CA VAL A 142 -24.26 14.07 3.90
C VAL A 142 -23.04 13.90 4.80
N PRO A 143 -22.50 12.68 4.95
CA PRO A 143 -21.20 12.48 5.56
C PRO A 143 -20.10 13.01 4.64
N ILE A 144 -19.17 13.80 5.22
CA ILE A 144 -17.94 14.24 4.59
C ILE A 144 -16.79 13.72 5.44
N SER A 145 -15.93 12.90 4.86
CA SER A 145 -14.86 12.21 5.59
C SER A 145 -13.47 12.56 5.04
N LEU A 146 -12.52 12.75 5.94
CA LEU A 146 -11.10 12.79 5.63
C LEU A 146 -10.42 11.62 6.35
N GLN A 147 -9.79 10.73 5.58
CA GLN A 147 -9.12 9.54 6.09
C GLN A 147 -7.62 9.62 5.84
N ARG A 148 -6.83 9.32 6.87
CA ARG A 148 -5.38 9.15 6.81
C ARG A 148 -5.06 7.67 6.97
N ASN A 149 -4.53 7.06 5.91
CA ASN A 149 -3.97 5.72 6.00
C ASN A 149 -2.51 5.80 6.44
N TYR A 150 -2.12 4.93 7.37
CA TYR A 150 -0.75 4.84 7.89
C TYR A 150 0.02 3.67 7.29
N ASP A 151 -0.72 2.59 7.03
CA ASP A 151 -0.32 1.38 6.33
C ASP A 151 -1.58 0.74 5.72
N ARG A 152 -1.44 -0.41 5.05
CA ARG A 152 -2.57 -1.13 4.41
C ARG A 152 -3.62 -1.64 5.41
N VAL A 153 -3.27 -1.73 6.69
CA VAL A 153 -4.04 -2.37 7.76
C VAL A 153 -4.64 -1.31 8.68
N HIS A 154 -4.06 -0.12 8.80
CA HIS A 154 -4.48 0.90 9.77
C HIS A 154 -4.77 2.25 9.14
N SER A 155 -5.93 2.81 9.48
CA SER A 155 -6.27 4.19 9.14
C SER A 155 -7.03 4.91 10.25
N ILE A 156 -6.96 6.24 10.23
CA ILE A 156 -7.82 7.11 11.04
C ILE A 156 -8.70 7.92 10.10
N THR A 157 -10.01 7.91 10.34
CA THR A 157 -11.00 8.69 9.60
C THR A 157 -11.63 9.71 10.53
N VAL A 158 -11.73 10.95 10.06
CA VAL A 158 -12.55 11.99 10.67
C VAL A 158 -13.71 12.26 9.73
N GLU A 159 -14.94 12.11 10.20
CA GLU A 159 -16.15 12.32 9.40
C GLU A 159 -17.07 13.35 10.07
N ALA A 160 -17.63 14.26 9.28
CA ALA A 160 -18.62 15.23 9.70
C ALA A 160 -19.96 14.94 9.01
N HIS A 161 -21.05 14.97 9.77
CA HIS A 161 -22.41 14.75 9.27
C HIS A 161 -23.10 16.09 9.08
N VAL A 162 -23.34 16.45 7.81
CA VAL A 162 -23.93 17.73 7.43
C VAL A 162 -25.35 17.53 6.93
N ASN A 163 -26.29 18.37 7.35
CA ASN A 163 -27.64 18.41 6.78
C ASN A 163 -28.03 19.85 6.41
N GLU A 164 -29.29 20.07 6.01
CA GLU A 164 -29.80 21.41 5.63
C GLU A 164 -29.70 22.46 6.75
N GLN A 165 -29.55 22.05 8.00
CA GLN A 165 -29.49 22.92 9.18
C GLN A 165 -28.06 23.13 9.68
N GLY A 166 -27.05 22.49 9.06
CA GLY A 166 -25.64 22.61 9.41
C GLY A 166 -25.00 21.29 9.83
N ILE A 167 -23.92 21.38 10.61
CA ILE A 167 -23.19 20.21 11.12
C ILE A 167 -23.94 19.66 12.33
N ARG A 168 -24.41 18.42 12.23
CA ARG A 168 -25.16 17.76 13.32
C ARG A 168 -24.30 16.90 14.23
N GLY A 169 -23.16 16.45 13.73
CA GLY A 169 -22.27 15.60 14.47
C GLY A 169 -21.03 15.28 13.66
N GLY A 170 -20.15 14.52 14.29
CA GLY A 170 -19.00 13.95 13.62
C GLY A 170 -18.52 12.73 14.39
N GLU A 171 -17.70 11.93 13.72
CA GLU A 171 -17.10 10.75 14.30
C GLU A 171 -15.62 10.68 13.95
N VAL A 172 -14.87 10.05 14.85
CA VAL A 172 -13.49 9.66 14.62
C VAL A 172 -13.42 8.15 14.70
N GLN A 173 -12.92 7.53 13.65
CA GLN A 173 -12.82 6.08 13.52
C GLN A 173 -11.36 5.69 13.41
N TRP A 174 -10.94 4.73 14.24
CA TRP A 174 -9.71 3.97 14.01
C TRP A 174 -10.10 2.67 13.32
N LYS A 175 -9.63 2.46 12.09
CA LYS A 175 -10.00 1.31 11.26
C LYS A 175 -8.84 0.34 11.19
N VAL A 176 -9.15 -0.94 11.40
CA VAL A 176 -8.27 -2.07 11.14
C VAL A 176 -8.84 -2.83 9.94
N HIS A 177 -8.08 -2.89 8.84
CA HIS A 177 -8.43 -3.57 7.60
C HIS A 177 -7.84 -4.98 7.61
N PHE A 178 -8.64 -6.01 7.28
CA PHE A 178 -8.23 -7.42 7.30
C PHE A 178 -8.14 -7.99 5.89
#